data_AF-A0A914EB60-F1
#
_entry.id   AF-A0A914EB60-F1
#
_cell.length_a   1.000
_cell.length_b   1.000
_cell.length_c   1.000
_cell.angle_alpha   90.00
_cell.angle_beta   90.00
_cell.angle_gamma   90.00
#
_symmetry.space_group_name_H-M   'P 1'
#
loop_
_entity.id
_entity.type
_entity.pdbx_description
1 polymer ?
#
loop_
_entity_poly.entity_id
_entity_poly.type
_entity_poly.pdbx_seq_one_letter_code
_entity_poly.pdbx_strand_id
1 'polypeptide(L)' 'MTILRNDLQAIETYLGDKEYFFGDQPSQIDIEVFAHVAAIYYVPHHHLSKELVESEFPKILKHTQKVAKKFFSEFKFGL' A
#
# COMPACT_ATOMS: atom_id res chain seq x y z
N MET A 1 -11.28 -2.64 -14.13
CA MET A 1 -9.95 -2.65 -13.47
C MET A 1 -9.65 -4.03 -12.90
N THR A 2 -9.40 -5.04 -13.74
CA THR A 2 -9.21 -6.42 -13.26
C THR A 2 -7.76 -6.70 -12.82
N ILE A 3 -6.77 -6.15 -13.54
CA ILE A 3 -5.34 -6.41 -13.26
C ILE A 3 -4.94 -5.84 -11.89
N LEU A 4 -5.10 -4.53 -11.66
CA LEU A 4 -4.77 -3.92 -10.36
C LEU A 4 -5.45 -4.62 -9.18
N ARG A 5 -6.75 -4.94 -9.31
CA ARG A 5 -7.50 -5.62 -8.24
C ARG A 5 -6.91 -6.99 -7.93
N ASN A 6 -6.57 -7.77 -8.95
CA ASN A 6 -5.98 -9.09 -8.78
C ASN A 6 -4.58 -9.01 -8.17
N ASP A 7 -3.78 -8.03 -8.59
CA ASP A 7 -2.44 -7.79 -8.04
C ASP A 7 -2.51 -7.42 -6.57
N LEU A 8 -3.37 -6.45 -6.20
CA LEU A 8 -3.58 -6.07 -4.80
C LEU A 8 -4.11 -7.23 -3.96
N GLN A 9 -5.01 -8.05 -4.50
CA GLN A 9 -5.51 -9.25 -3.83
C GLN A 9 -4.38 -10.25 -3.57
N ALA A 10 -3.53 -10.51 -4.56
CA ALA A 10 -2.40 -11.42 -4.41
C ALA A 10 -1.38 -10.90 -3.38
N ILE A 11 -1.08 -9.59 -3.41
CA ILE A 11 -0.22 -8.92 -2.45
C ILE A 11 -0.81 -9.03 -1.03
N GLU A 12 -2.11 -8.77 -0.85
CA GLU A 12 -2.77 -8.84 0.46
C GLU A 12 -2.81 -10.27 1.00
N THR A 13 -3.11 -11.25 0.13
CA THR A 13 -3.05 -12.67 0.48
C THR A 13 -1.65 -13.09 0.89
N TYR A 14 -0.61 -12.64 0.18
CA TYR A 14 0.77 -12.98 0.49
C TYR A 14 1.28 -12.30 1.77
N LEU A 15 0.88 -11.04 2.00
CA LEU A 15 1.15 -10.34 3.26
C LEU A 15 0.52 -11.10 4.42
N GLY A 16 -0.72 -11.58 4.25
CA GLY A 16 -1.45 -12.28 5.30
C GLY A 16 -1.43 -11.44 6.57
N ASP A 17 -1.24 -12.06 7.73
CA ASP A 17 -1.17 -11.36 9.02
C ASP A 17 0.26 -10.94 9.44
N LYS A 18 1.22 -11.04 8.50
CA LYS A 18 2.60 -10.67 8.78
C LYS A 18 2.73 -9.16 8.93
N GLU A 19 3.73 -8.74 9.69
CA GLU A 19 4.07 -7.34 9.77
C GLU A 19 4.67 -6.85 8.43
N TYR A 20 5.67 -7.55 7.92
CA TYR A 20 6.28 -7.29 6.61
C TYR A 20 6.30 -8.58 5.78
N PHE A 21 6.58 -8.47 4.48
CA PHE A 21 6.56 -9.64 3.60
C PHE A 21 7.57 -10.73 4.00
N PHE A 22 8.75 -10.32 4.50
CA PHE A 22 9.85 -11.21 4.87
C PHE A 22 10.36 -10.98 6.30
N GLY A 23 9.49 -11.25 7.28
CA GLY A 23 9.84 -11.23 8.71
C GLY A 23 9.45 -9.93 9.41
N ASP A 24 10.24 -9.54 10.41
CA ASP A 24 9.88 -8.47 11.35
C ASP A 24 10.43 -7.10 10.95
N GLN A 25 11.21 -7.03 9.87
CA GLN A 25 11.74 -5.79 9.31
C GLN A 25 11.29 -5.63 7.86
N PRO A 26 11.06 -4.39 7.40
CA PRO A 26 10.74 -4.13 6.00
C PRO A 26 11.89 -4.58 5.11
N SER A 27 11.51 -5.28 4.05
CA SER A 27 12.37 -5.67 2.94
C SER A 27 12.12 -4.75 1.75
N GLN A 28 12.86 -4.96 0.66
CA GLN A 28 12.69 -4.18 -0.57
C GLN A 28 11.25 -4.24 -1.11
N ILE A 29 10.59 -5.40 -1.02
CA ILE A 29 9.22 -5.54 -1.54
C ILE A 29 8.21 -4.70 -0.75
N ASP A 30 8.41 -4.50 0.56
CA ASP A 30 7.54 -3.62 1.36
C ASP A 30 7.64 -2.15 0.87
N ILE A 31 8.85 -1.72 0.48
CA ILE A 31 9.10 -0.39 -0.09
C ILE A 31 8.49 -0.27 -1.49
N GLU A 32 8.63 -1.30 -2.33
CA GLU A 32 8.05 -1.32 -3.68
C GLU A 32 6.51 -1.30 -3.64
N VAL A 33 5.88 -2.09 -2.76
CA VAL A 33 4.43 -2.06 -2.55
C VAL A 33 4.00 -0.67 -2.08
N PHE A 34 4.73 -0.08 -1.12
CA PHE A 34 4.49 1.30 -0.71
C PHE A 34 4.52 2.25 -1.91
N ALA A 35 5.58 2.21 -2.73
CA ALA A 35 5.76 3.16 -3.83
C ALA A 35 4.60 3.09 -4.85
N HIS A 36 4.18 1.88 -5.23
CA HIS A 36 3.07 1.69 -6.16
C HIS A 36 1.73 2.15 -5.57
N VAL A 37 1.42 1.76 -4.33
CA VAL A 37 0.15 2.14 -3.69
C VAL A 37 0.12 3.65 -3.42
N ALA A 38 1.24 4.24 -3.00
CA ALA A 38 1.35 5.67 -2.76
C ALA A 38 1.12 6.50 -4.04
N ALA A 39 1.69 6.06 -5.17
CA ALA A 39 1.48 6.69 -6.47
C ALA A 39 0.04 6.60 -6.98
N ILE A 40 -0.78 5.68 -6.45
CA ILE A 40 -2.22 5.60 -6.72
C ILE A 40 -3.00 6.45 -5.72
N TYR A 41 -2.70 6.31 -4.43
CA TYR A 41 -3.54 6.79 -3.35
C TYR A 41 -3.37 8.28 -3.03
N TYR A 42 -2.12 8.76 -3.05
CA TYR A 42 -1.78 10.13 -2.63
C TYR A 42 -1.82 11.15 -3.77
N VAL A 43 -2.21 10.74 -4.97
CA VAL A 43 -2.50 11.68 -6.05
C VAL A 43 -3.70 12.54 -5.65
N PRO A 44 -3.62 13.89 -5.78
CA PRO A 44 -4.65 14.82 -5.32
C PRO A 44 -5.85 14.88 -6.28
N HIS A 45 -6.26 13.74 -6.83
CA HIS A 45 -7.38 13.61 -7.75
C HIS A 45 -8.19 12.37 -7.40
N HIS A 46 -9.49 12.46 -7.66
CA HIS A 46 -10.39 11.32 -7.50
C HIS A 46 -10.32 10.40 -8.72
N HIS A 47 -10.19 9.09 -8.49
CA HIS A 47 -10.26 8.09 -9.54
C HIS A 47 -10.59 6.71 -8.97
N LEU A 48 -11.16 5.83 -9.82
CA LEU A 48 -11.63 4.49 -9.43
C LEU A 48 -10.56 3.64 -8.72
N SER A 49 -9.29 3.80 -9.10
CA SER A 49 -8.19 3.06 -8.47
C SER A 49 -7.96 3.46 -7.01
N LYS A 50 -8.19 4.73 -6.67
CA LYS A 50 -8.10 5.22 -5.30
C LYS A 50 -9.26 4.69 -4.46
N GLU A 51 -10.48 4.78 -4.98
CA GLU A 51 -11.68 4.20 -4.34
C GLU A 51 -11.50 2.69 -4.11
N LEU A 52 -10.94 1.96 -5.08
CA LEU A 52 -10.65 0.53 -4.98
C LEU A 52 -9.70 0.23 -3.81
N VAL A 53 -8.59 0.96 -3.69
CA VAL A 53 -7.62 0.78 -2.59
C VAL A 53 -8.27 1.11 -1.24
N GLU A 54 -9.09 2.16 -1.17
CA GLU A 54 -9.79 2.59 0.05
C GLU A 54 -10.83 1.59 0.53
N SER A 55 -11.66 1.12 -0.38
CA SER A 55 -12.84 0.32 -0.07
C SER A 55 -12.53 -1.17 0.05
N GLU A 56 -11.66 -1.72 -0.81
CA GLU A 56 -11.43 -3.16 -0.90
C GLU A 56 -10.11 -3.61 -0.26
N PHE A 57 -9.08 -2.75 -0.19
CA PHE A 57 -7.75 -3.14 0.29
C PHE A 57 -7.20 -2.27 1.46
N PRO A 58 -7.98 -2.07 2.54
CA PRO A 58 -7.56 -1.23 3.66
C PRO A 58 -6.32 -1.77 4.40
N LYS A 59 -6.06 -3.09 4.35
CA LYS A 59 -4.86 -3.70 4.95
C LYS A 59 -3.59 -3.29 4.21
N ILE A 60 -3.65 -3.26 2.87
CA ILE A 60 -2.55 -2.78 2.03
C ILE A 60 -2.32 -1.29 2.24
N LEU A 61 -3.38 -0.49 2.33
CA LEU A 61 -3.25 0.94 2.64
C LEU A 61 -2.59 1.16 4.01
N LYS A 62 -3.00 0.41 5.04
CA LYS A 62 -2.38 0.46 6.36
C LYS A 62 -0.91 0.04 6.34
N HIS A 63 -0.57 -0.99 5.57
CA HIS A 63 0.82 -1.42 5.37
C HIS A 63 1.65 -0.29 4.71
N THR A 64 1.12 0.33 3.66
CA THR A 64 1.72 1.47 2.95
C THR A 64 2.01 2.64 3.89
N GLN A 65 1.03 3.02 4.72
CA GLN A 65 1.19 4.08 5.73
C GLN A 65 2.27 3.75 6.76
N LYS A 66 2.34 2.49 7.20
CA LYS A 66 3.35 2.02 8.15
C LYS A 66 4.76 2.10 7.57
N VAL A 67 4.96 1.60 6.33
CA VAL A 67 6.25 1.67 5.65
C VAL A 67 6.69 3.12 5.48
N ALA A 68 5.79 4.01 5.03
CA ALA A 68 6.18 5.40 4.87
C ALA A 68 6.44 6.12 6.19
N LYS A 69 5.71 5.83 7.27
CA LYS A 69 6.03 6.38 8.60
C LYS A 69 7.45 5.97 9.06
N LYS A 70 7.90 4.77 8.70
CA LYS A 70 9.21 4.25 9.09
C LYS A 70 10.37 4.89 8.33
N PHE A 71 10.20 5.17 7.04
CA PHE A 71 11.29 5.65 6.17
C PHE A 71 11.19 7.12 5.76
N PHE A 72 10.00 7.72 5.77
CA PHE A 72 9.74 9.08 5.32
C PHE A 72 8.98 9.84 6.41
N SER A 73 9.66 10.10 7.53
CA SER A 73 9.07 10.75 8.71
C SER A 73 8.46 12.13 8.45
N GLU A 74 8.95 12.82 7.43
CA GLU A 74 8.52 14.13 6.95
C GLU A 74 7.34 14.06 5.98
N PHE A 75 7.03 12.86 5.47
CA PHE A 75 5.96 12.67 4.50
C PHE A 75 4.60 12.89 5.17
N LYS A 76 3.92 13.96 4.77
CA LYS A 76 2.59 14.30 5.26
C LYS A 76 1.56 13.62 4.37
N PHE A 77 0.96 12.55 4.87
CA PHE A 77 -0.16 11.88 4.22
C PHE A 77 -1.40 12.78 4.22
N GLY A 78 -1.97 13.03 3.04
CA GLY A 78 -3.16 13.87 2.88
C GLY A 78 -2.79 15.35 2.71
N LEU A 79 -2.84 15.81 1.47
CA LEU A 79 -3.46 17.12 1.17
C LEU A 79 -4.97 16.96 1.28
#